data_AF-A0A6I0K5R7-F1
#
_entry.id   AF-A0A6I0K5R7-F1
#
_cell.length_a   1.000
_cell.length_b   1.000
_cell.length_c   1.000
_cell.angle_alpha   90.00
_cell.angle_beta   90.00
_cell.angle_gamma   90.00
#
_symmetry.space_group_name_H-M   'P 1'
#
loop_
_entity.id
_entity.type
_entity.pdbx_description
1 polymer ?
#
loop_
_entity_poly.entity_id
_entity_poly.type
_entity_poly.pdbx_seq_one_letter_code
_entity_poly.pdbx_strand_id
1 'polypeptide(L)'
;EIDIVRRRVESFEKVMQLPAERPALEEIRRVVTIFRELRQGATNDGKTKLKTPSGTLSTAEAISVVNNGLAMAGYFGDGQIHAEDLVSGILGAVVKDPVQDKVVWQEYMETVVKNRDGWKDIYRASRDMI
;
A
#
# COMPACT_ATOMS: atom_id res chain seq x y z
N GLU A 1 9.00 -0.74 11.26
CA GLU A 1 8.66 -1.24 9.91
C GLU A 1 9.02 -0.24 8.81
N ILE A 2 8.54 1.01 8.87
CA ILE A 2 8.82 2.05 7.86
C ILE A 2 10.31 2.17 7.50
N ASP A 3 11.22 2.30 8.48
CA ASP A 3 12.67 2.40 8.22
C ASP A 3 13.28 1.15 7.57
N ILE A 4 12.69 -0.02 7.80
CA ILE A 4 13.13 -1.27 7.16
C ILE A 4 12.70 -1.24 5.69
N VAL A 5 11.44 -0.87 5.43
CA VAL A 5 10.91 -0.75 4.06
C VAL A 5 11.70 0.30 3.28
N ARG A 6 11.87 1.51 3.83
CA ARG A 6 12.65 2.59 3.20
C ARG A 6 14.04 2.13 2.78
N ARG A 7 14.83 1.58 3.70
CA ARG A 7 16.21 1.14 3.40
C ARG A 7 16.28 0.09 2.30
N ARG A 8 15.31 -0.84 2.28
CA ARG A 8 15.25 -1.89 1.25
C ARG A 8 14.86 -1.33 -0.11
N VAL A 9 13.92 -0.41 -0.16
CA VAL A 9 13.50 0.27 -1.40
C VAL A 9 14.63 1.13 -1.96
N GLU A 10 15.30 1.95 -1.12
CA GLU A 10 16.46 2.75 -1.53
C GLU A 10 17.62 1.88 -2.08
N SER A 11 17.77 0.67 -1.54
CA SER A 11 18.79 -0.28 -2.04
C SER A 11 18.41 -0.84 -3.41
N PHE A 12 17.12 -1.11 -3.63
CA PHE A 12 16.59 -1.61 -4.90
C PHE A 12 16.69 -0.57 -6.02
N GLU A 13 16.28 0.66 -5.76
CA GLU A 13 16.38 1.79 -6.69
C GLU A 13 17.79 1.97 -7.25
N LYS A 14 18.80 1.94 -6.37
CA LYS A 14 20.22 2.06 -6.74
C LYS A 14 20.69 0.93 -7.65
N VAL A 15 20.24 -0.29 -7.41
CA VAL A 15 20.62 -1.46 -8.21
C VAL A 15 19.97 -1.40 -9.59
N MET A 16 18.70 -0.98 -9.64
CA MET A 16 17.91 -0.97 -10.88
C MET A 16 18.13 0.28 -11.73
N GLN A 17 18.83 1.31 -11.23
CA GLN A 17 19.04 2.58 -11.92
C GLN A 17 17.73 3.18 -12.46
N LEU A 18 16.66 3.06 -11.68
CA LEU A 18 15.33 3.51 -12.11
C LEU A 18 15.36 5.02 -12.33
N PRO A 19 14.74 5.54 -13.40
CA PRO A 19 14.64 6.97 -13.65
C PRO A 19 13.60 7.65 -12.74
N ALA A 20 13.13 6.96 -11.69
CA ALA A 20 12.17 7.48 -10.74
C ALA A 20 12.87 8.37 -9.69
N GLU A 21 12.18 9.42 -9.24
CA GLU A 21 12.59 10.13 -8.03
C GLU A 21 12.52 9.21 -6.83
N ARG A 22 13.37 9.49 -5.83
CA ARG A 22 13.42 8.71 -4.58
C ARG A 22 12.01 8.60 -4.00
N PRO A 23 11.60 7.40 -3.56
CA PRO A 23 10.25 7.19 -3.06
C PRO A 23 9.95 8.15 -1.92
N ALA A 24 8.83 8.86 -2.02
CA ALA A 24 8.38 9.73 -0.96
C ALA A 24 8.15 8.90 0.31
N LEU A 25 8.74 9.34 1.43
CA LEU A 25 8.57 8.68 2.74
C LEU A 25 7.09 8.52 3.12
N GLU A 26 6.25 9.43 2.63
CA GLU A 26 4.81 9.38 2.80
C GLU A 26 4.19 8.12 2.19
N GLU A 27 4.52 7.76 0.95
CA GLU A 27 3.99 6.54 0.31
C GLU A 27 4.32 5.27 1.08
N ILE A 28 5.58 5.14 1.51
CA ILE A 28 6.02 4.01 2.34
C ILE A 28 5.20 3.98 3.64
N ARG A 29 4.97 5.14 4.25
CA ARG A 29 4.17 5.24 5.47
C ARG A 29 2.72 4.83 5.23
N ARG A 30 2.12 5.21 4.10
CA ARG A 30 0.74 4.85 3.73
C ARG A 30 0.60 3.33 3.54
N VAL A 31 1.49 2.70 2.77
CA VAL A 31 1.51 1.24 2.57
C VAL A 31 1.67 0.49 3.90
N VAL A 32 2.68 0.85 4.70
CA VAL A 32 2.93 0.20 5.99
C VAL A 32 1.77 0.39 6.96
N THR A 33 1.12 1.55 6.93
CA THR A 33 -0.07 1.82 7.76
C THR A 33 -1.22 0.89 7.39
N ILE A 34 -1.56 0.78 6.10
CA ILE A 34 -2.61 -0.14 5.63
C ILE A 34 -2.32 -1.58 6.09
N PHE A 35 -1.10 -2.04 5.88
CA PHE A 35 -0.70 -3.39 6.21
C PHE A 35 -0.79 -3.65 7.72
N ARG A 36 -0.34 -2.69 8.53
CA ARG A 36 -0.40 -2.80 9.98
C ARG A 36 -1.83 -2.82 10.50
N GLU A 37 -2.69 -1.94 10.01
CA GLU A 37 -4.07 -1.84 10.49
C GLU A 37 -4.88 -3.09 10.15
N LEU A 38 -4.78 -3.58 8.91
CA LEU A 38 -5.44 -4.82 8.48
C LEU A 38 -4.89 -6.06 9.21
N ARG A 39 -3.57 -6.13 9.42
CA ARG A 39 -2.94 -7.23 10.17
C ARG A 39 -3.35 -7.24 11.64
N GLN A 40 -3.53 -6.06 12.24
CA GLN A 40 -3.89 -5.93 13.66
C GLN A 40 -5.40 -6.02 13.89
N GLY A 41 -6.21 -5.94 12.84
CA GLY A 41 -7.67 -5.89 12.95
C GLY A 41 -8.16 -4.63 13.65
N ALA A 42 -7.40 -3.54 13.58
CA ALA A 42 -7.76 -2.25 14.17
C ALA A 42 -6.98 -1.10 13.53
N THR A 43 -7.54 0.10 13.55
CA THR A 43 -6.80 1.32 13.18
C THR A 43 -5.61 1.56 14.11
N ASN A 44 -4.61 2.31 13.67
CA ASN A 44 -3.38 2.59 14.43
C ASN A 44 -3.66 3.30 15.76
N ASP A 45 -4.75 4.06 15.85
CA ASP A 45 -5.21 4.71 17.08
C ASP A 45 -6.11 3.81 17.96
N GLY A 46 -6.39 2.58 17.52
CA GLY A 46 -7.18 1.57 18.21
C GLY A 46 -8.69 1.85 18.26
N LYS A 47 -9.18 2.92 17.62
CA LYS A 47 -10.58 3.34 17.76
C LYS A 47 -11.56 2.52 16.94
N THR A 48 -11.13 2.02 15.79
CA THR A 48 -11.98 1.28 14.86
C THR A 48 -11.48 -0.15 14.75
N LYS A 49 -12.34 -1.12 15.05
CA LYS A 49 -12.07 -2.53 14.79
C LYS A 49 -12.25 -2.83 13.30
N LEU A 50 -11.37 -3.67 12.77
CA LEU A 50 -11.33 -4.05 11.36
C LEU A 50 -11.37 -5.57 11.25
N LYS A 51 -11.93 -6.06 10.14
CA LYS A 51 -11.72 -7.44 9.73
C LYS A 51 -10.28 -7.62 9.28
N THR A 52 -9.73 -8.82 9.50
CA THR A 52 -8.39 -9.18 9.01
C THR A 52 -8.55 -9.98 7.72
N PRO A 53 -7.73 -9.75 6.69
CA PRO A 53 -7.68 -10.63 5.54
C PRO A 53 -7.18 -12.02 5.94
N SER A 54 -7.45 -13.01 5.10
CA SER A 54 -7.00 -14.40 5.26
C SER A 54 -5.48 -14.54 5.10
N GLY A 55 -4.86 -13.67 4.29
CA GLY A 55 -3.43 -13.64 4.02
C GLY A 55 -2.60 -13.00 5.14
N THR A 56 -1.33 -13.41 5.25
CA THR A 56 -0.37 -12.77 6.17
C THR A 56 0.18 -11.51 5.54
N LEU A 57 -0.10 -10.33 6.10
CA LEU A 57 0.46 -9.05 5.64
C LEU A 57 1.83 -8.75 6.26
N SER A 58 2.88 -9.08 5.53
CA SER A 58 4.27 -9.01 5.99
C SER A 58 4.99 -7.70 5.61
N THR A 59 6.10 -7.41 6.29
CA THR A 59 7.02 -6.34 5.88
C THR A 59 7.61 -6.61 4.49
N ALA A 60 7.81 -7.87 4.11
CA ALA A 60 8.34 -8.25 2.81
C ALA A 60 7.37 -7.87 1.67
N GLU A 61 6.07 -8.12 1.85
CA GLU A 61 5.07 -7.70 0.87
C GLU A 61 4.97 -6.18 0.76
N ALA A 62 5.07 -5.44 1.88
CA ALA A 62 5.12 -3.98 1.82
C ALA A 62 6.32 -3.47 1.01
N ILE A 63 7.48 -4.12 1.13
CA ILE A 63 8.65 -3.82 0.27
C ILE A 63 8.34 -4.12 -1.20
N SER A 64 7.75 -5.29 -1.49
CA SER A 64 7.39 -5.67 -2.85
C SER A 64 6.41 -4.69 -3.49
N VAL A 65 5.39 -4.23 -2.76
CA VAL A 65 4.43 -3.22 -3.22
C VAL A 65 5.14 -1.92 -3.60
N VAL A 66 6.00 -1.41 -2.72
CA VAL A 66 6.70 -0.13 -3.00
C VAL A 66 7.71 -0.29 -4.15
N ASN A 67 8.44 -1.40 -4.22
CA ASN A 67 9.37 -1.65 -5.33
C ASN A 67 8.65 -1.75 -6.68
N ASN A 68 7.50 -2.42 -6.71
CA ASN A 68 6.69 -2.51 -7.92
C ASN A 68 6.13 -1.13 -8.30
N GLY A 69 5.63 -0.35 -7.33
CA GLY A 69 5.17 1.01 -7.59
C GLY A 69 6.28 1.92 -8.13
N LEU A 70 7.49 1.82 -7.58
CA LEU A 70 8.66 2.55 -8.07
C LEU A 70 9.05 2.15 -9.50
N ALA A 71 8.99 0.85 -9.82
CA ALA A 71 9.23 0.38 -11.17
C ALA A 71 8.16 0.88 -12.15
N MET A 72 6.88 0.89 -11.75
CA MET A 72 5.79 1.42 -12.56
C MET A 72 5.97 2.92 -12.82
N ALA A 73 6.22 3.71 -11.78
CA ALA A 73 6.50 5.13 -11.88
C ALA A 73 7.69 5.44 -12.79
N GLY A 74 8.79 4.69 -12.65
CA GLY A 74 10.01 4.91 -13.44
C GLY A 74 9.89 4.50 -14.90
N TYR A 75 9.26 3.36 -15.20
CA TYR A 75 9.21 2.85 -16.59
C TYR A 75 7.99 3.32 -17.38
N PHE A 76 6.87 3.59 -16.70
CA PHE A 76 5.58 3.85 -17.32
C PHE A 76 4.91 5.14 -16.85
N GLY A 77 5.42 5.77 -15.80
CA GLY A 77 4.91 7.01 -15.23
C GLY A 77 5.78 8.23 -15.53
N ASP A 78 5.66 9.24 -14.68
CA ASP A 78 6.42 10.49 -14.71
C ASP A 78 7.68 10.45 -13.83
N GLY A 79 8.04 9.26 -13.34
CA GLY A 79 9.13 9.07 -12.39
C GLY A 79 8.74 9.35 -10.94
N GLN A 80 7.54 9.83 -10.64
CA GLN A 80 7.06 9.98 -9.27
C GLN A 80 6.09 8.86 -8.91
N ILE A 81 6.17 8.40 -7.67
CA ILE A 81 5.29 7.35 -7.18
C ILE A 81 3.94 7.95 -6.78
N HIS A 82 2.87 7.50 -7.43
CA HIS A 82 1.51 7.91 -7.15
C HIS A 82 0.71 6.78 -6.48
N ALA A 83 -0.46 7.12 -5.94
CA ALA A 83 -1.33 6.14 -5.30
C ALA A 83 -1.72 4.98 -6.25
N GLU A 84 -1.92 5.27 -7.54
CA GLU A 84 -2.27 4.30 -8.57
C GLU A 84 -1.18 3.23 -8.77
N ASP A 85 0.09 3.63 -8.67
CA ASP A 85 1.24 2.71 -8.78
C ASP A 85 1.29 1.70 -7.63
N LEU A 86 0.71 2.06 -6.48
CA LEU A 86 0.76 1.26 -5.25
C LEU A 86 -0.48 0.38 -5.06
N VAL A 87 -1.66 0.89 -5.42
CA VAL A 87 -2.95 0.25 -5.09
C VAL A 87 -3.07 -1.13 -5.71
N SER A 88 -2.58 -1.34 -6.94
CA SER A 88 -2.57 -2.66 -7.58
C SER A 88 -1.76 -3.68 -6.76
N GLY A 89 -0.58 -3.29 -6.30
CA GLY A 89 0.27 -4.09 -5.43
C GLY A 89 -0.35 -4.34 -4.06
N ILE A 90 -0.95 -3.32 -3.45
CA ILE A 90 -1.65 -3.45 -2.17
C ILE A 90 -2.80 -4.45 -2.30
N LEU A 91 -3.63 -4.31 -3.34
CA LEU A 91 -4.77 -5.19 -3.58
C LEU A 91 -4.31 -6.64 -3.76
N GLY A 92 -3.26 -6.89 -4.55
CA GLY A 92 -2.69 -8.23 -4.72
C GLY A 92 -2.05 -8.82 -3.45
N ALA A 93 -1.63 -7.99 -2.51
CA ALA A 93 -1.14 -8.42 -1.20
C ALA A 93 -2.28 -8.71 -0.21
N VAL A 94 -3.31 -7.87 -0.20
CA VAL A 94 -4.45 -7.96 0.73
C VAL A 94 -5.47 -9.01 0.31
N VAL A 95 -5.81 -9.06 -0.98
CA VAL A 95 -6.87 -9.90 -1.53
C VAL A 95 -6.28 -11.20 -2.06
N LYS A 96 -6.20 -12.23 -1.20
CA LYS A 96 -5.79 -13.59 -1.58
C LYS A 96 -6.99 -14.47 -1.88
N ASP A 97 -8.05 -14.33 -1.08
CA ASP A 97 -9.38 -14.87 -1.36
C ASP A 97 -10.23 -13.81 -2.08
N PRO A 98 -10.68 -14.06 -3.33
CA PRO A 98 -11.39 -13.05 -4.12
C PRO A 98 -12.79 -12.70 -3.59
N VAL A 99 -13.32 -13.49 -2.66
CA VAL A 99 -14.65 -13.28 -2.07
C VAL A 99 -14.51 -12.67 -0.67
N GLN A 100 -13.80 -13.33 0.23
CA GLN A 100 -13.73 -12.92 1.63
C GLN A 100 -12.84 -11.68 1.80
N ASP A 101 -11.63 -11.70 1.23
CA ASP A 101 -10.69 -10.59 1.42
C ASP A 101 -11.12 -9.34 0.65
N LYS A 102 -11.84 -9.51 -0.46
CA LYS A 102 -12.43 -8.38 -1.20
C LYS A 102 -13.39 -7.59 -0.31
N VAL A 103 -14.21 -8.28 0.50
CA VAL A 103 -15.12 -7.62 1.46
C VAL A 103 -14.33 -6.90 2.56
N VAL A 104 -13.28 -7.54 3.10
CA VAL A 104 -12.40 -6.91 4.11
C VAL A 104 -11.80 -5.61 3.58
N TRP A 105 -11.27 -5.66 2.35
CA TRP A 105 -10.65 -4.51 1.72
C TRP A 105 -11.65 -3.37 1.45
N GLN A 106 -12.83 -3.68 0.90
CA GLN A 106 -13.89 -2.70 0.66
C GLN A 106 -14.34 -2.01 1.95
N GLU A 107 -14.53 -2.78 3.03
CA GLU A 107 -14.95 -2.25 4.33
C GLU A 107 -13.89 -1.30 4.92
N TYR A 108 -12.61 -1.66 4.81
CA TYR A 108 -11.51 -0.81 5.24
C TYR A 108 -11.43 0.49 4.40
N MET A 109 -11.64 0.42 3.08
CA MET A 109 -11.69 1.60 2.23
C MET A 109 -12.81 2.57 2.63
N GLU A 110 -14.03 2.06 2.80
CA GLU A 110 -15.20 2.89 3.10
C GLU A 110 -15.20 3.45 4.53
N THR A 111 -14.70 2.67 5.50
CA THR A 111 -14.77 3.03 6.92
C THR A 111 -13.59 3.89 7.35
N VAL A 112 -12.39 3.55 6.89
CA VAL A 112 -11.14 4.18 7.35
C VAL A 112 -10.60 5.16 6.31
N VAL A 113 -10.30 4.67 5.11
CA VAL A 113 -9.53 5.45 4.12
C VAL A 113 -10.32 6.63 3.58
N LYS A 114 -11.60 6.44 3.27
CA LYS A 114 -12.50 7.50 2.77
C LYS A 114 -12.56 8.73 3.68
N ASN A 115 -12.48 8.52 5.00
CA ASN A 115 -12.59 9.57 6.01
C ASN A 115 -11.23 10.10 6.48
N ARG A 116 -10.12 9.50 6.04
CA ARG A 116 -8.77 9.89 6.44
C ARG A 116 -8.28 11.03 5.55
N ASP A 117 -7.88 12.12 6.19
CA ASP A 117 -7.35 13.28 5.47
C ASP A 117 -6.05 12.93 4.74
N GLY A 118 -5.89 13.45 3.51
CA GLY A 118 -4.76 13.15 2.62
C GLY A 118 -4.77 11.77 1.94
N TRP A 119 -5.85 10.98 2.04
CA TRP A 119 -5.91 9.62 1.48
C TRP A 119 -6.97 9.43 0.38
N LYS A 120 -7.54 10.52 -0.12
CA LYS A 120 -8.58 10.50 -1.15
C LYS A 120 -8.10 9.96 -2.50
N ASP A 121 -6.81 10.10 -2.78
CA ASP A 121 -6.13 9.51 -3.95
C ASP A 121 -6.12 7.97 -3.87
N ILE A 122 -5.68 7.39 -2.74
CA ILE A 122 -5.72 5.93 -2.52
C ILE A 122 -7.15 5.40 -2.60
N TYR A 123 -8.11 6.11 -1.98
CA TYR A 123 -9.53 5.72 -2.05
C TYR A 123 -10.05 5.67 -3.49
N ARG A 124 -9.77 6.72 -4.28
CA ARG A 124 -10.19 6.80 -5.69
C ARG A 124 -9.55 5.71 -6.54
N ALA A 125 -8.23 5.59 -6.47
CA ALA A 125 -7.48 4.57 -7.19
C ALA A 125 -7.96 3.15 -6.84
N SER A 126 -8.27 2.87 -5.55
CA SER A 126 -8.80 1.56 -5.16
C SER A 126 -10.21 1.30 -5.67
N ARG A 127 -11.07 2.31 -5.74
CA ARG A 127 -12.45 2.14 -6.19
C ARG A 127 -12.51 1.78 -7.67
N ASP A 128 -11.61 2.33 -8.47
CA ASP A 128 -11.60 2.12 -9.92
C ASP A 128 -11.08 0.72 -10.32
N MET A 129 -10.52 -0.04 -9.36
CA MET A 129 -9.98 -1.40 -9.57
C MET A 129 -10.89 -2.55 -9.09
N ILE A 130 -12.06 -2.25 -8.52
CA ILE A 130 -12.93 -3.21 -7.79
C ILE A 130 -14.27 -3.41 -8.46
#